data_AF-A0A7Y4SFJ6-F1
#
_entry.id   AF-A0A7Y4SFJ6-F1
#
_cell.length_a   1.000
_cell.length_b   1.000
_cell.length_c   1.000
_cell.angle_alpha   90.00
_cell.angle_beta   90.00
_cell.angle_gamma   90.00
#
_symmetry.space_group_name_H-M   'P 1'
#
loop_
_entity.id
_entity.type
_entity.pdbx_description
1 polymer ?
#
loop_
_entity_poly.entity_id
_entity_poly.type
_entity_poly.pdbx_seq_one_letter_code
_entity_poly.pdbx_strand_id
1 'polypeptide(L)'
;MPKPKDPVADHTLALREEFRHHLERFYAQLKLAPPYESVEGAIRSLTTSVHALPPLERARLTTDATARWRHFRQAFESSGLSKKHRGIIAGLARNRSSLNLPAEYDQFLELYLS
;
A
#
# COMPACT_ATOMS: atom_id res chain seq x y z
N MET A 1 -20.11 23.88 -19.91
CA MET A 1 -18.79 23.29 -20.24
C MET A 1 -18.32 22.48 -19.03
N PRO A 2 -17.95 21.20 -19.17
CA PRO A 2 -17.35 20.47 -18.06
C PRO A 2 -15.93 21.05 -17.81
N LYS A 3 -15.62 21.36 -16.55
CA LYS A 3 -14.27 21.78 -16.15
C LYS A 3 -13.27 20.67 -16.54
N PRO A 4 -12.08 21.01 -17.05
CA PRO A 4 -11.02 20.02 -17.22
C PRO A 4 -10.74 19.40 -15.85
N LYS A 5 -10.83 18.07 -15.76
CA LYS A 5 -10.39 17.33 -14.57
C LYS A 5 -8.88 17.52 -14.45
N ASP A 6 -8.42 17.97 -13.29
CA ASP A 6 -6.99 18.07 -13.02
C ASP A 6 -6.37 16.66 -13.13
N PRO A 7 -5.50 16.39 -14.12
CA PRO A 7 -4.92 15.05 -14.32
C PRO A 7 -4.15 14.57 -13.09
N VAL A 8 -3.67 15.53 -12.30
CA VAL A 8 -3.08 15.35 -10.97
C VAL A 8 -4.02 14.67 -9.98
N ALA A 9 -5.28 15.12 -9.90
CA ALA A 9 -6.26 14.58 -8.95
C ALA A 9 -6.64 13.14 -9.35
N ASP A 10 -6.72 12.89 -10.66
CA ASP A 10 -7.01 11.57 -11.21
C ASP A 10 -5.88 10.56 -10.91
N HIS A 11 -4.61 10.99 -10.95
CA HIS A 11 -3.46 10.12 -10.64
C HIS A 11 -3.40 9.73 -9.16
N THR A 12 -3.65 10.69 -8.25
CA THR A 12 -3.69 10.38 -6.81
C THR A 12 -4.85 9.42 -6.50
N LEU A 13 -6.00 9.59 -7.16
CA LEU A 13 -7.13 8.67 -7.01
C LEU A 13 -6.77 7.26 -7.50
N ALA A 14 -6.17 7.12 -8.67
CA ALA A 14 -5.74 5.83 -9.20
C ALA A 14 -4.77 5.12 -8.25
N LEU A 15 -3.77 5.83 -7.73
CA LEU A 15 -2.79 5.29 -6.79
C LEU A 15 -3.44 4.87 -5.45
N ARG A 16 -4.46 5.62 -5.00
CA ARG A 16 -5.23 5.30 -3.80
C ARG A 16 -5.99 3.99 -3.96
N GLU A 17 -6.68 3.80 -5.08
CA GLU A 17 -7.44 2.59 -5.35
C GLU A 17 -6.52 1.38 -5.60
N GLU A 18 -5.38 1.57 -6.27
CA GLU A 18 -4.34 0.54 -6.41
C GLU A 18 -3.85 0.08 -5.03
N PHE A 19 -3.55 1.00 -4.12
CA PHE A 19 -3.10 0.65 -2.77
C PHE A 19 -4.19 -0.09 -1.98
N ARG A 20 -5.44 0.37 -2.03
CA ARG A 20 -6.58 -0.31 -1.38
C ARG A 20 -6.69 -1.75 -1.88
N HIS A 21 -6.64 -1.96 -3.20
CA HIS A 21 -6.70 -3.29 -3.80
C HIS A 21 -5.54 -4.18 -3.33
N HIS A 22 -4.33 -3.62 -3.21
CA HIS A 22 -3.20 -4.36 -2.67
C HIS A 22 -3.43 -4.79 -1.22
N LEU A 23 -3.96 -3.91 -0.36
CA LEU A 23 -4.29 -4.25 1.03
C LEU A 23 -5.35 -5.35 1.12
N GLU A 24 -6.43 -5.23 0.33
CA GLU A 24 -7.49 -6.25 0.26
C GLU A 24 -6.92 -7.61 -0.14
N ARG A 25 -6.13 -7.65 -1.24
CA ARG A 25 -5.50 -8.87 -1.71
C ARG A 25 -4.52 -9.44 -0.69
N PHE A 26 -3.73 -8.60 -0.01
CA PHE A 26 -2.79 -9.03 1.01
C PHE A 26 -3.52 -9.77 2.14
N TYR A 27 -4.52 -9.13 2.74
CA TYR A 27 -5.27 -9.75 3.84
C TYR A 27 -6.09 -10.96 3.41
N ALA A 28 -6.65 -10.95 2.19
CA ALA A 28 -7.37 -12.10 1.64
C ALA A 28 -6.46 -13.33 1.45
N GLN A 29 -5.26 -13.15 0.90
CA GLN A 29 -4.30 -14.26 0.73
C GLN A 29 -3.78 -14.80 2.06
N LEU A 30 -3.66 -13.93 3.07
CA LEU A 30 -3.32 -14.34 4.44
C LEU A 30 -4.50 -14.98 5.20
N LYS A 31 -5.70 -14.98 4.61
CA LYS A 31 -6.95 -15.43 5.24
C LYS A 31 -7.25 -14.69 6.55
N LEU A 32 -6.95 -13.39 6.59
CA LEU A 32 -7.15 -12.52 7.74
C LEU A 32 -8.18 -11.44 7.43
N ALA A 33 -8.95 -11.05 8.45
CA ALA A 33 -9.78 -9.85 8.35
C ALA A 33 -8.88 -8.59 8.37
N PRO A 34 -9.04 -7.67 7.41
CA PRO A 34 -8.31 -6.41 7.42
C PRO A 34 -8.67 -5.57 8.67
N PRO A 35 -7.69 -4.98 9.36
CA PRO A 35 -7.95 -4.01 10.43
C PRO A 35 -8.40 -2.68 9.83
N TYR A 36 -9.72 -2.53 9.62
CA TYR A 36 -10.32 -1.43 8.84
C TYR A 36 -9.80 -0.03 9.20
N GLU A 37 -9.72 0.30 10.49
CA GLU A 37 -9.23 1.61 10.94
C GLU A 37 -7.78 1.88 10.49
N SER A 38 -6.89 0.90 10.64
CA SER A 38 -5.50 1.02 10.19
C SER A 38 -5.38 1.04 8.67
N VAL A 39 -6.26 0.32 7.96
CA VAL A 39 -6.33 0.36 6.49
C VAL A 39 -6.70 1.75 5.99
N GLU A 40 -7.75 2.34 6.55
CA GLU A 40 -8.15 3.72 6.21
C GLU A 40 -7.07 4.73 6.61
N GLY A 41 -6.38 4.51 7.72
CA GLY A 41 -5.20 5.28 8.13
C GLY A 41 -4.07 5.22 7.10
N ALA A 42 -3.76 4.04 6.56
CA ALA A 42 -2.74 3.85 5.54
C ALA A 42 -3.11 4.58 4.24
N ILE A 43 -4.36 4.42 3.78
CA ILE A 43 -4.87 5.06 2.58
C ILE A 43 -4.79 6.60 2.70
N ARG A 44 -5.15 7.13 3.88
CA ARG A 44 -5.02 8.56 4.19
C ARG A 44 -3.56 8.99 4.20
N SER A 45 -2.68 8.23 4.86
CA SER A 45 -1.24 8.53 4.91
C SER A 45 -0.64 8.60 3.52
N LEU A 46 -0.94 7.63 2.64
CA LEU A 46 -0.47 7.62 1.25
C LEU A 46 -0.93 8.87 0.51
N THR A 47 -2.22 9.18 0.59
CA THR A 47 -2.83 10.32 -0.11
C THR A 47 -2.15 11.63 0.31
N THR A 48 -1.99 11.85 1.62
CA THR A 48 -1.29 13.03 2.15
C THR A 48 0.16 13.11 1.67
N SER A 49 0.91 12.00 1.74
CA SER A 49 2.30 11.98 1.30
C SER A 49 2.44 12.28 -0.19
N VAL A 50 1.57 11.73 -1.03
CA VAL A 50 1.60 11.93 -2.49
C VAL A 50 1.19 13.34 -2.89
N HIS A 51 0.26 13.96 -2.17
CA HIS A 51 -0.10 15.36 -2.38
C HIS A 51 1.02 16.34 -2.02
N ALA A 52 1.87 15.97 -1.06
CA ALA A 52 3.03 16.77 -0.66
C ALA A 52 4.22 16.64 -1.64
N LEU A 53 4.19 15.69 -2.58
CA LEU A 53 5.27 15.51 -3.55
C LEU A 53 5.28 16.61 -4.62
N PRO A 54 6.47 16.99 -5.12
CA PRO A 54 6.58 17.81 -6.31
C PRO A 54 5.84 17.17 -7.51
N PRO A 55 5.25 17.96 -8.42
CA PRO A 55 4.49 17.44 -9.55
C PRO A 55 5.25 16.43 -10.42
N LEU A 56 6.56 16.63 -10.60
CA LEU A 56 7.43 15.72 -11.35
C LEU A 56 7.55 14.35 -10.66
N GLU A 57 7.77 14.33 -9.35
CA GLU A 57 7.86 13.09 -8.57
C GLU A 57 6.52 12.36 -8.54
N ARG A 58 5.42 13.10 -8.36
CA ARG A 58 4.08 12.52 -8.45
C ARG A 58 3.80 11.93 -9.85
N ALA A 59 4.25 12.58 -10.91
CA ALA A 59 4.10 12.04 -12.27
C ALA A 59 4.90 10.74 -12.45
N ARG A 60 6.10 10.62 -11.86
CA ARG A 60 6.91 9.39 -11.93
C ARG A 60 6.18 8.17 -11.33
N LEU A 61 5.33 8.38 -10.33
CA LEU A 61 4.54 7.28 -9.74
C LEU A 61 3.61 6.59 -10.74
N THR A 62 3.26 7.24 -11.85
CA THR A 62 2.41 6.62 -12.89
C THR A 62 3.16 5.54 -13.67
N THR A 63 4.47 5.69 -13.87
CA THR A 63 5.29 4.79 -14.70
C THR A 63 6.23 3.91 -13.88
N ASP A 64 6.56 4.31 -12.65
CA ASP A 64 7.55 3.63 -11.81
C ASP A 64 6.87 2.81 -10.69
N ALA A 65 6.71 1.51 -10.95
CA ALA A 65 6.11 0.58 -9.99
C ALA A 65 6.94 0.46 -8.70
N THR A 66 8.27 0.49 -8.79
CA THR A 66 9.15 0.43 -7.63
C THR A 66 8.95 1.65 -6.73
N ALA A 67 8.81 2.84 -7.33
CA ALA A 67 8.48 4.05 -6.58
C ALA A 67 7.10 3.94 -5.90
N ARG A 68 6.07 3.42 -6.59
CA ARG A 68 4.75 3.19 -5.98
C ARG A 68 4.84 2.28 -4.75
N TRP A 69 5.52 1.13 -4.88
CA TRP A 69 5.67 0.18 -3.78
C TRP A 69 6.41 0.75 -2.58
N ARG A 70 7.38 1.65 -2.78
CA ARG A 70 8.01 2.38 -1.68
C ARG A 70 7.02 3.24 -0.91
N HIS A 71 6.17 4.00 -1.60
CA HIS A 71 5.14 4.80 -0.94
C HIS A 71 4.07 3.94 -0.26
N PHE A 72 3.69 2.81 -0.86
CA PHE A 72 2.79 1.84 -0.25
C PHE A 72 3.38 1.27 1.04
N ARG A 73 4.65 0.84 1.02
CA ARG A 73 5.35 0.31 2.20
C ARG A 73 5.42 1.34 3.32
N GLN A 74 5.78 2.58 2.99
CA GLN A 74 5.85 3.67 3.98
C GLN A 74 4.49 3.96 4.61
N ALA A 75 3.41 4.03 3.82
CA ALA A 75 2.06 4.25 4.32
C ALA A 75 1.54 3.05 5.15
N PHE A 76 1.92 1.83 4.77
CA PHE A 76 1.62 0.61 5.51
C PHE A 76 2.28 0.63 6.90
N GLU A 77 3.55 1.00 6.96
CA GLU A 77 4.30 1.07 8.22
C GLU A 77 3.81 2.19 9.12
N SER A 78 3.63 3.41 8.58
CA SER A 78 3.21 4.59 9.36
C SER A 78 1.82 4.45 9.98
N SER A 79 0.92 3.73 9.31
CA SER A 79 -0.43 3.44 9.81
C SER A 79 -0.48 2.38 10.92
N GLY A 80 0.65 1.70 11.19
CA GLY A 80 0.75 0.65 12.19
C GLY A 80 0.17 -0.69 11.73
N LEU A 81 -0.12 -0.89 10.44
CA LEU A 81 -0.56 -2.19 9.91
C LEU A 81 0.45 -3.30 10.20
N SER A 82 1.75 -2.99 10.16
CA SER A 82 2.85 -3.91 10.53
C SER A 82 2.79 -4.42 11.98
N LYS A 83 2.05 -3.74 12.85
CA LYS A 83 1.84 -4.16 14.25
C LYS A 83 0.59 -5.03 14.41
N LYS A 84 -0.35 -4.99 13.45
CA LYS A 84 -1.59 -5.77 13.48
C LYS A 84 -1.33 -7.21 13.07
N HIS A 85 -1.91 -8.17 13.80
CA HIS A 85 -1.74 -9.61 13.55
C HIS A 85 -0.27 -10.07 13.46
N ARG A 86 0.67 -9.33 14.08
CA ARG A 86 2.11 -9.48 13.85
C ARG A 86 2.60 -10.92 14.04
N GLY A 87 2.20 -11.59 15.11
CA GLY A 87 2.61 -12.97 15.37
C GLY A 87 2.18 -13.95 14.28
N ILE A 88 0.95 -13.82 13.79
CA ILE A 88 0.40 -14.67 12.73
C ILE A 88 1.12 -14.39 11.41
N ILE A 89 1.22 -13.12 11.03
CA ILE A 89 1.81 -12.72 9.75
C ILE A 89 3.32 -13.01 9.72
N ALA A 90 4.04 -12.80 10.82
CA ALA A 90 5.46 -13.19 10.92
C ALA A 90 5.65 -14.70 10.77
N GLY A 91 4.75 -15.52 11.34
CA GLY A 91 4.74 -16.97 11.14
C GLY A 91 4.54 -17.36 9.68
N LEU A 92 3.57 -16.73 9.01
CA LEU A 92 3.29 -16.94 7.58
C LEU A 92 4.44 -16.46 6.68
N ALA A 93 5.02 -15.30 6.98
CA ALA A 93 6.12 -14.70 6.22
C ALA A 93 7.39 -15.56 6.25
N ARG A 94 7.66 -16.25 7.37
CA ARG A 94 8.76 -17.24 7.44
C ARG A 94 8.58 -18.41 6.48
N ASN A 95 7.34 -18.74 6.12
CA ASN A 95 7.03 -19.72 5.08
C ASN A 95 6.50 -19.04 3.81
N ARG A 96 7.25 -18.04 3.30
CA ARG A 96 6.87 -17.22 2.16
C ARG A 96 6.44 -18.00 0.91
N SER A 97 7.09 -19.13 0.65
CA SER A 97 6.79 -19.99 -0.50
C SER A 97 5.38 -20.59 -0.46
N SER A 98 4.80 -20.74 0.74
CA SER A 98 3.42 -21.20 0.91
C SER A 98 2.36 -20.12 0.66
N LEU A 99 2.78 -18.86 0.58
CA LEU A 99 1.89 -17.73 0.31
C LEU A 99 1.79 -17.53 -1.20
N ASN A 100 0.58 -17.66 -1.74
CA ASN A 100 0.27 -17.37 -3.14
C ASN A 100 0.19 -15.85 -3.41
N LEU A 101 1.25 -15.14 -3.02
CA LEU A 101 1.41 -13.69 -3.18
C LEU A 101 2.54 -13.38 -4.17
N PRO A 102 2.35 -12.42 -5.08
CA PRO A 102 3.43 -11.87 -5.91
C PRO A 102 4.61 -11.37 -5.07
N ALA A 103 5.83 -11.38 -5.63
CA ALA A 103 7.07 -11.04 -4.92
C ALA A 103 7.08 -9.60 -4.38
N GLU A 104 6.32 -8.70 -5.01
CA GLU A 104 6.23 -7.30 -4.59
C GLU A 104 5.61 -7.14 -3.19
N TYR A 105 4.80 -8.10 -2.74
CA TYR A 105 4.24 -8.12 -1.38
C TYR A 105 5.28 -8.40 -0.30
N ASP A 106 6.51 -8.78 -0.67
CA ASP A 106 7.63 -8.92 0.26
C ASP A 106 7.92 -7.57 0.93
N GLN A 107 7.63 -6.46 0.25
CA GLN A 107 7.69 -5.11 0.81
C GLN A 107 6.84 -4.94 2.08
N PHE A 108 5.71 -5.66 2.19
CA PHE A 108 4.89 -5.67 3.41
C PHE A 108 5.30 -6.78 4.36
N LEU A 109 5.57 -7.98 3.86
CA LEU A 109 5.91 -9.15 4.69
C LEU A 109 7.19 -8.93 5.50
N GLU A 110 8.20 -8.29 4.91
CA GLU A 110 9.44 -7.94 5.59
C GLU A 110 9.22 -7.07 6.83
N LEU A 111 8.21 -6.20 6.84
CA LEU A 111 7.89 -5.35 8.01
C LEU A 111 7.47 -6.17 9.24
N TYR A 112 7.07 -7.44 9.06
CA TYR A 112 6.70 -8.36 10.14
C TYR A 112 7.86 -9.22 10.62
N LEU A 113 8.95 -9.28 9.85
CA LEU A 113 10.14 -10.06 10.17
C LEU A 113 11.19 -9.24 10.93
N SER A 114 11.13 -7.91 10.82
CA SER A 114 11.91 -6.94 11.59
C SER A 114 11.56 -6.90 13.08
#